data_AF-A0AAV6CYP2-F1
#
_entry.id   AF-A0AAV6CYP2-F1
#
_cell.length_a   1.000
_cell.length_b   1.000
_cell.length_c   1.000
_cell.angle_alpha   90.00
_cell.angle_beta   90.00
_cell.angle_gamma   90.00
#
_symmetry.space_group_name_H-M   'P 1'
#
loop_
_entity.id
_entity.type
_entity.pdbx_description
1 polymer ?
#
loop_
_entity_poly.entity_id
_entity_poly.type
_entity_poly.pdbx_seq_one_letter_code
_entity_poly.pdbx_strand_id
1 'polypeptide(L)'
;MIDHTSTRIEQQETALRRQNRRRYAFQRMLEATDRVLWRLEEMNRDGVKTVPAPVRSEMREAVELMPDHVREPLKDSGHVQDALDSLFEIQERLFRWRFPEWDDTEPDDFDYE
;
A
#
# COMPACT_ATOMS: atom_id res chain seq x y z
N MET A 1 24.98 2.27 40.81
CA MET A 1 25.67 2.34 39.49
C MET A 1 25.00 1.35 38.54
N ILE A 2 23.74 1.60 38.22
CA ILE A 2 22.88 0.87 37.28
C ILE A 2 21.98 1.99 36.75
N ASP A 3 22.13 2.43 35.51
CA ASP A 3 21.14 3.31 34.86
C ASP A 3 21.36 3.45 33.35
N HIS A 4 22.59 3.30 32.85
CA HIS A 4 22.86 3.49 31.41
C HIS A 4 22.45 2.31 30.51
N THR A 5 22.35 1.09 31.05
CA THR A 5 21.92 -0.11 30.31
C THR A 5 20.41 -0.18 30.13
N SER A 6 19.62 0.18 31.15
CA SER A 6 18.15 0.18 31.06
C SER A 6 17.62 1.18 30.03
N THR A 7 18.18 2.39 29.99
CA THR A 7 17.76 3.42 29.01
C THR A 7 18.10 3.02 27.57
N ARG A 8 19.24 2.35 27.33
CA ARG A 8 19.58 1.83 25.99
C ARG A 8 18.66 0.70 25.55
N ILE A 9 18.30 -0.20 26.46
CA ILE A 9 17.38 -1.32 26.17
C ILE A 9 15.97 -0.78 25.88
N GLU A 10 15.46 0.17 26.65
CA GLU A 10 14.14 0.80 26.40
C GLU A 10 14.10 1.56 25.08
N GLN A 11 15.17 2.28 24.73
CA GLN A 11 15.31 2.95 23.43
C GLN A 11 15.33 1.96 22.27
N GLN A 12 16.07 0.84 22.43
CA GLN A 12 16.11 -0.23 21.44
C GLN A 12 14.75 -0.92 21.29
N GLU A 13 14.06 -1.27 22.38
CA GLU A 13 12.72 -1.85 22.34
C GLU A 13 11.69 -0.92 21.68
N THR A 14 11.77 0.38 21.96
CA THR A 14 10.87 1.38 21.37
C THR A 14 11.10 1.52 19.87
N ALA A 15 12.37 1.53 19.43
CA ALA A 15 12.73 1.52 18.01
C ALA A 15 12.24 0.26 17.31
N LEU A 16 12.41 -0.91 17.95
CA LEU A 16 11.98 -2.21 17.44
C LEU A 16 10.45 -2.30 17.31
N ARG A 17 9.71 -1.82 18.32
CA ARG A 17 8.25 -1.70 18.28
C ARG A 17 7.78 -0.76 17.18
N ARG A 18 8.47 0.38 16.98
CA ARG A 18 8.14 1.34 15.91
C ARG A 18 8.39 0.75 14.52
N GLN A 19 9.49 0.02 14.35
CA GLN A 19 9.81 -0.67 13.10
C GLN A 19 8.80 -1.78 12.78
N ASN A 20 8.46 -2.62 13.78
CA ASN A 20 7.45 -3.66 13.62
C ASN A 20 6.08 -3.06 13.28
N ARG A 21 5.64 -2.01 14.00
CA ARG A 21 4.37 -1.31 13.68
C ARG A 21 4.33 -0.79 12.26
N ARG A 22 5.42 -0.18 11.77
CA ARG A 22 5.53 0.28 10.38
C ARG A 22 5.46 -0.86 9.37
N ARG A 23 6.16 -1.97 9.63
CA ARG A 23 6.11 -3.18 8.79
C ARG A 23 4.68 -3.73 8.69
N TYR A 24 4.01 -3.90 9.83
CA TYR A 24 2.64 -4.41 9.85
C TYR A 24 1.65 -3.43 9.21
N ALA A 25 1.84 -2.12 9.38
CA ALA A 25 0.99 -1.13 8.72
C ALA A 25 1.13 -1.21 7.19
N PHE A 26 2.37 -1.26 6.68
CA PHE A 26 2.63 -1.43 5.26
C PHE A 26 1.97 -2.70 4.69
N GLN A 27 2.19 -3.85 5.32
CA GLN A 27 1.60 -5.12 4.86
C GLN A 27 0.07 -5.06 4.84
N ARG A 28 -0.56 -4.50 5.87
CA ARG A 28 -2.03 -4.35 5.90
C ARG A 28 -2.56 -3.44 4.79
N MET A 29 -1.87 -2.33 4.52
CA MET A 29 -2.24 -1.40 3.44
C MET A 29 -2.11 -2.06 2.07
N LEU A 30 -1.01 -2.79 1.85
CA LEU A 30 -0.78 -3.54 0.61
C LEU A 30 -1.85 -4.61 0.39
N GLU A 31 -2.09 -5.47 1.39
CA GLU A 31 -3.12 -6.51 1.31
C GLU A 31 -4.53 -5.95 1.07
N ALA A 32 -4.84 -4.78 1.65
CA ALA A 32 -6.12 -4.13 1.42
C ALA A 32 -6.26 -3.68 -0.05
N THR A 33 -5.21 -3.08 -0.63
CA THR A 33 -5.22 -2.70 -2.04
C THR A 33 -5.22 -3.89 -3.00
N ASP A 34 -4.48 -4.96 -2.71
CA ASP A 34 -4.40 -6.16 -3.56
C ASP A 34 -5.77 -6.82 -3.73
N ARG A 35 -6.55 -6.91 -2.64
CA ARG A 35 -7.90 -7.50 -2.69
C ARG A 35 -8.82 -6.73 -3.63
N VAL A 36 -8.73 -5.40 -3.60
CA VAL A 36 -9.57 -4.53 -4.42
C VAL A 36 -9.09 -4.56 -5.88
N LEU A 37 -7.78 -4.56 -6.12
CA LEU A 37 -7.20 -4.73 -7.46
C LEU A 37 -7.66 -6.03 -8.10
N TRP A 38 -7.57 -7.15 -7.39
CA TRP A 38 -8.02 -8.45 -7.90
C TRP A 38 -9.48 -8.41 -8.35
N ARG A 39 -10.34 -7.74 -7.57
CA ARG A 39 -11.76 -7.59 -7.93
C ARG A 39 -11.96 -6.70 -9.16
N LEU A 40 -11.22 -5.60 -9.26
CA LEU A 40 -11.27 -4.71 -10.43
C LEU A 40 -10.71 -5.38 -11.70
N GLU A 41 -9.68 -6.21 -11.56
CA GLU A 41 -9.11 -7.00 -12.66
C GLU A 41 -10.09 -8.05 -13.17
N GLU A 42 -10.78 -8.75 -12.27
CA GLU A 42 -11.87 -9.67 -12.62
C GLU A 42 -12.97 -8.93 -13.39
N MET A 43 -13.40 -7.78 -12.88
CA MET A 43 -14.38 -6.93 -13.57
C MET A 43 -13.92 -6.47 -14.95
N ASN A 44 -12.67 -6.05 -15.09
CA ASN A 44 -12.10 -5.63 -16.37
C ASN A 44 -12.03 -6.81 -17.36
N ARG A 45 -11.63 -7.99 -16.88
CA ARG A 45 -11.60 -9.25 -17.64
C ARG A 45 -12.99 -9.65 -18.13
N ASP A 46 -14.00 -9.48 -17.28
CA ASP A 46 -15.41 -9.77 -17.61
C ASP A 46 -16.06 -8.65 -18.47
N GLY A 47 -15.31 -7.61 -18.81
CA GLY A 47 -15.76 -6.51 -19.66
C GLY A 47 -16.66 -5.48 -18.96
N VAL A 48 -16.79 -5.55 -17.63
CA VAL A 48 -17.54 -4.59 -16.83
C VAL A 48 -16.87 -3.23 -16.91
N LYS A 49 -17.64 -2.17 -17.23
CA LYS A 49 -17.11 -0.83 -17.48
C LYS A 49 -17.19 0.10 -16.27
N THR A 50 -18.10 -0.19 -15.34
CA THR A 50 -18.39 0.67 -14.20
C THR A 50 -18.23 -0.07 -12.89
N VAL A 51 -17.61 0.56 -11.90
CA VAL A 51 -17.39 0.06 -10.55
C VAL A 51 -18.68 0.20 -9.72
N PRO A 52 -19.26 -0.90 -9.20
CA PRO A 52 -20.40 -0.86 -8.30
C PRO A 52 -20.12 -0.05 -7.05
N ALA A 53 -21.15 0.58 -6.49
CA ALA A 53 -21.04 1.38 -5.28
C ALA A 53 -20.39 0.62 -4.07
N PRO A 54 -20.68 -0.68 -3.83
CA PRO A 54 -20.01 -1.43 -2.77
C PRO A 54 -18.49 -1.49 -2.97
N VAL A 55 -18.03 -1.79 -4.19
CA VAL A 55 -16.60 -1.87 -4.53
C VAL A 55 -15.94 -0.49 -4.41
N ARG A 56 -16.64 0.59 -4.79
CA ARG A 56 -16.15 1.96 -4.58
C ARG A 56 -15.98 2.32 -3.10
N SER A 57 -16.85 1.81 -2.23
CA SER A 57 -16.69 2.00 -0.78
C SER A 57 -15.50 1.20 -0.24
N GLU A 58 -15.36 -0.06 -0.66
CA GLU A 58 -14.19 -0.89 -0.31
C GLU A 58 -12.88 -0.24 -0.76
N MET A 59 -12.83 0.36 -1.95
CA MET A 59 -11.67 1.14 -2.42
C MET A 59 -11.32 2.28 -1.47
N ARG A 60 -12.31 3.07 -1.05
CA ARG A 60 -12.10 4.21 -0.13
C ARG A 60 -11.62 3.75 1.24
N GLU A 61 -12.18 2.66 1.76
CA GLU A 61 -11.76 2.05 3.02
C GLU A 61 -10.33 1.50 2.95
N ALA A 62 -9.97 0.84 1.84
CA ALA A 62 -8.65 0.25 1.65
C ALA A 62 -7.51 1.29 1.73
N VAL A 63 -7.75 2.51 1.24
CA VAL A 63 -6.75 3.58 1.23
C VAL A 63 -6.88 4.55 2.41
N GLU A 64 -7.88 4.40 3.27
CA GLU A 64 -8.19 5.36 4.33
C GLU A 64 -7.03 5.54 5.32
N LEU A 65 -6.34 4.45 5.63
CA LEU A 65 -5.23 4.42 6.58
C LEU A 65 -3.89 4.85 5.97
N MET A 66 -3.85 5.13 4.67
CA MET A 66 -2.63 5.55 3.97
C MET A 66 -2.33 7.03 4.22
N PRO A 67 -1.04 7.43 4.14
CA PRO A 67 -0.68 8.85 4.11
C PRO A 67 -1.39 9.59 2.97
N ASP A 68 -1.73 10.88 3.17
CA ASP A 68 -2.51 11.66 2.20
C ASP A 68 -1.89 11.68 0.79
N HIS A 69 -0.57 11.89 0.70
CA HIS A 69 0.16 11.91 -0.57
C HIS A 69 0.19 10.54 -1.27
N VAL A 70 -0.01 9.44 -0.54
CA VAL A 70 -0.10 8.09 -1.11
C VAL A 70 -1.48 7.86 -1.70
N ARG A 71 -2.56 8.26 -1.02
CA ARG A 71 -3.96 8.02 -1.45
C ARG A 71 -4.53 9.07 -2.42
N GLU A 72 -3.88 10.22 -2.57
CA GLU A 72 -4.29 11.33 -3.45
C GLU A 72 -4.71 10.90 -4.88
N PRO A 73 -4.03 9.94 -5.56
CA PRO A 73 -4.39 9.54 -6.92
C PRO A 73 -5.75 8.87 -7.09
N LEU A 74 -6.40 8.46 -6.00
CA LEU A 74 -7.62 7.66 -6.05
C LEU A 74 -8.68 8.33 -6.93
N LYS A 75 -9.02 7.69 -8.05
CA LYS A 75 -10.07 8.16 -8.96
C LYS A 75 -11.38 7.49 -8.62
N ASP A 76 -12.32 8.27 -8.10
CA ASP A 76 -13.68 7.81 -7.80
C ASP A 76 -14.66 8.08 -8.97
N SER A 77 -14.15 8.08 -10.21
CA SER A 77 -14.93 8.32 -11.45
C SER A 77 -15.98 7.23 -11.70
N GLY A 78 -15.78 6.05 -11.09
CA GLY A 78 -16.65 4.90 -11.25
C GLY A 78 -16.37 4.09 -12.50
N HIS A 79 -15.34 4.41 -13.30
CA HIS A 79 -14.89 3.54 -14.39
C HIS A 79 -13.86 2.53 -13.90
N VAL A 80 -13.95 1.28 -14.37
CA VAL A 80 -13.06 0.19 -13.91
C VAL A 80 -11.60 0.47 -14.29
N GLN A 81 -11.34 1.00 -15.48
CA GLN A 81 -9.97 1.33 -15.93
C GLN A 81 -9.34 2.44 -15.08
N ASP A 82 -10.07 3.55 -14.88
CA ASP A 82 -9.60 4.64 -14.01
C ASP A 82 -9.33 4.17 -12.58
N ALA A 83 -10.18 3.29 -12.07
CA ALA A 83 -10.04 2.70 -10.74
C ALA A 83 -8.78 1.83 -10.64
N LEU A 84 -8.53 0.96 -11.62
CA LEU A 84 -7.32 0.16 -11.73
C LEU A 84 -6.07 1.04 -11.77
N ASP A 85 -6.02 1.99 -12.72
CA ASP A 85 -4.88 2.89 -12.89
C ASP A 85 -4.58 3.64 -11.58
N SER A 86 -5.61 4.14 -10.90
CA SER A 86 -5.43 4.85 -9.64
C SER A 86 -4.92 3.96 -8.51
N LEU A 87 -5.37 2.70 -8.41
CA LEU A 87 -4.88 1.78 -7.38
C LEU A 87 -3.45 1.33 -7.65
N PHE A 88 -3.07 1.12 -8.91
CA PHE A 88 -1.66 0.84 -9.25
C PHE A 88 -0.75 2.02 -8.87
N GLU A 89 -1.14 3.26 -9.19
CA GLU A 89 -0.38 4.45 -8.78
C GLU A 89 -0.28 4.56 -7.25
N ILE A 90 -1.36 4.24 -6.52
CA ILE A 90 -1.34 4.23 -5.05
C ILE A 90 -0.38 3.16 -4.51
N GLN A 91 -0.36 1.97 -5.11
CA GLN A 91 0.60 0.92 -4.71
C GLN A 91 2.04 1.36 -4.95
N GLU A 92 2.34 1.91 -6.13
CA GLU A 92 3.67 2.46 -6.46
C GLU A 92 4.10 3.52 -5.43
N ARG A 93 3.21 4.47 -5.10
CA ARG A 93 3.46 5.48 -4.05
C ARG A 93 3.62 4.85 -2.67
N LEU A 94 2.84 3.82 -2.33
CA LEU A 94 2.93 3.11 -1.05
C LEU A 94 4.27 2.39 -0.90
N PHE A 95 4.75 1.76 -1.97
CA PHE A 95 6.06 1.13 -2.00
C PHE A 95 7.18 2.16 -1.93
N ARG A 96 7.15 3.27 -2.68
CA ARG A 96 8.11 4.37 -2.54
C ARG A 96 8.12 4.98 -1.14
N TRP A 97 6.95 5.13 -0.52
CA TRP A 97 6.83 5.59 0.85
C TRP A 97 7.52 4.62 1.84
N ARG A 98 7.47 3.32 1.56
CA ARG A 98 8.11 2.29 2.38
C ARG A 98 9.60 2.11 2.07
N PHE A 99 10.00 2.26 0.82
CA PHE A 99 11.32 2.04 0.27
C PHE A 99 11.72 3.26 -0.58
N PRO A 100 12.18 4.36 0.05
CA PRO A 100 12.51 5.60 -0.67
C PRO A 100 13.66 5.44 -1.68
N GLU A 101 14.51 4.44 -1.45
CA GLU A 101 15.64 4.08 -2.32
C GLU A 101 15.21 3.17 -3.48
N TRP A 102 13.93 2.79 -3.57
CA TRP A 102 13.43 1.94 -4.65
C TRP A 102 13.36 2.75 -5.95
N ASP A 103 14.18 2.35 -6.90
CA ASP A 103 14.19 2.87 -8.25
C ASP A 103 13.41 1.92 -9.16
N ASP A 104 12.26 2.39 -9.66
CA ASP A 104 11.39 1.65 -10.59
C ASP A 104 11.89 1.76 -12.06
N THR A 105 13.06 2.37 -12.26
CA THR A 105 13.74 2.44 -13.57
C THR A 105 14.85 1.41 -13.74
N GLU A 106 15.22 0.70 -12.66
CA GLU A 106 16.09 -0.47 -12.78
C GLU A 106 15.25 -1.63 -13.35
N PRO A 107 15.64 -2.21 -14.51
CA PRO A 107 14.97 -3.41 -14.99
C PRO A 107 15.05 -4.46 -13.90
N ASP A 108 13.91 -5.12 -13.65
CA ASP A 108 13.83 -6.29 -12.79
C ASP A 108 14.86 -7.34 -13.26
N ASP A 109 16.05 -7.36 -12.66
CA ASP A 109 17.03 -8.45 -12.74
C ASP A 109 16.50 -9.66 -11.92
N PHE A 110 15.20 -9.98 -12.08
CA PHE A 110 14.66 -11.28 -11.69
C PHE A 110 15.09 -12.28 -12.76
N ASP A 111 16.34 -12.72 -12.67
CA ASP A 111 16.74 -14.01 -13.22
C ASP A 111 15.83 -15.08 -12.59
N TYR A 112 14.83 -15.52 -13.37
CA TYR A 112 14.09 -16.74 -13.08
C TYR A 112 15.05 -17.92 -13.27
N GLU A 113 15.68 -18.36 -12.20
CA GLU A 113 16.40 -19.65 -12.13
C GLU A 113 15.43 -20.83 -11.97
#